data_AF-A0AAD9WAN6-F1
#
_entry.id   AF-A0AAD9WAN6-F1
#
_cell.length_a   1.000
_cell.length_b   1.000
_cell.length_c   1.000
_cell.angle_alpha   90.00
_cell.angle_beta   90.00
_cell.angle_gamma   90.00
#
_symmetry.space_group_name_H-M   'P 1'
#
loop_
_entity.id
_entity.type
_entity.pdbx_description
1 polymer ?
#
loop_
_entity_poly.entity_id
_entity_poly.type
_entity_poly.pdbx_seq_one_letter_code
_entity_poly.pdbx_strand_id
1 'polypeptide(L)'
;MGIRGLTASLRPFAARSELAGRIVIDGPALAYHILFACRLESRVSTVLKDPSYSALGSKAIQWLDDLQSHGCQVSAIYFDGYLPTSKSVVRLDRVVETSTASNKYFLSTSSGIALDGDSEPALRQANPRMPIPAFIVPAILDALRTSGRYSHLTHLVPGEADCFCAEHVGREGGTLLTSDSDLLLYDLGQDGRVVFFNDIEINNEEAAQLAALTYSQHAICETLSLESGQQGMLSLAFEIMMDPYRKVPSCVAQSKKNHSANAFPLDYANFISEYVKGPESTLAIPEYLKILDPRVSEFVLSWTRDAEGGNSALDNAPRDGLIFYLPLLLDRWDRESAWSPSMWIRQLAYSLCGDTQGTKSMVSEYRRTMSRKSNGQAVELLNDHDVAQIARGLVSLFSSLIDTAAIPSSLGWATFCLQQEITHASEHGKESLALKLWQKASKSRGRLDPGSWDTVHLAAQIQGTLYSLRILHQVLRCQIGPLFTSAGLQPQVAKLVDCLSTLPSFADFPSTTDVAGLFVRLQEAGVLDVLAEITGQQAHISFEKTGSRSRRKKRQVDRLEQRKARPPPSANPFDALS
;
A
#
# COMPACT_ATOMS: atom_id res chain seq x y z
N MET A 1 -5.12 -13.01 7.21
CA MET A 1 -4.18 -12.45 8.20
C MET A 1 -4.64 -12.90 9.58
N GLY A 2 -3.96 -12.53 10.66
CA GLY A 2 -4.31 -12.95 12.02
C GLY A 2 -3.82 -14.33 12.49
N ILE A 3 -4.44 -14.85 13.55
CA ILE A 3 -4.09 -16.12 14.20
C ILE A 3 -4.17 -17.31 13.25
N ARG A 4 -3.02 -17.93 13.03
CA ARG A 4 -2.88 -19.12 12.18
C ARG A 4 -3.77 -20.26 12.67
N GLY A 5 -4.65 -20.74 11.78
CA GLY A 5 -5.51 -21.89 12.04
C GLY A 5 -6.86 -21.54 12.66
N LEU A 6 -7.08 -20.29 13.08
CA LEU A 6 -8.33 -19.85 13.72
C LEU A 6 -9.53 -19.98 12.78
N THR A 7 -9.49 -19.32 11.61
CA THR A 7 -10.59 -19.38 10.63
C THR A 7 -10.91 -20.81 10.21
N ALA A 8 -9.89 -21.63 9.96
CA ALA A 8 -10.08 -23.04 9.58
C ALA A 8 -10.76 -23.86 10.70
N SER A 9 -10.42 -23.55 11.96
CA SER A 9 -11.02 -24.20 13.13
C SER A 9 -12.46 -23.77 13.38
N LEU A 10 -12.80 -22.51 13.06
CA LEU A 10 -14.11 -21.93 13.32
C LEU A 10 -15.11 -22.10 12.17
N ARG A 11 -14.63 -22.33 10.93
CA ARG A 11 -15.47 -22.50 9.73
C ARG A 11 -16.64 -23.49 9.91
N PRO A 12 -16.50 -24.64 10.61
CA PRO A 12 -17.64 -25.55 10.84
C PRO A 12 -18.78 -24.97 11.67
N PHE A 13 -18.55 -23.88 12.39
CA PHE A 13 -19.52 -23.21 13.25
C PHE A 13 -20.05 -21.91 12.65
N ALA A 14 -19.63 -21.57 11.42
CA ALA A 14 -20.16 -20.44 10.69
C ALA A 14 -21.57 -20.77 10.15
N ALA A 15 -22.46 -19.79 10.17
CA ALA A 15 -23.78 -19.91 9.57
C ALA A 15 -23.75 -19.42 8.13
N ARG A 16 -24.34 -20.16 7.19
CA ARG A 16 -24.58 -19.67 5.83
C ARG A 16 -25.84 -18.80 5.86
N SER A 17 -25.71 -17.53 5.51
CA SER A 17 -26.81 -16.56 5.55
C SER A 17 -26.73 -15.57 4.39
N GLU A 18 -27.85 -14.93 4.06
CA GLU A 18 -27.86 -13.74 3.20
C GLU A 18 -26.99 -12.64 3.82
N LEU A 19 -26.16 -12.00 2.98
CA LEU A 19 -25.36 -10.84 3.36
C LEU A 19 -26.15 -9.58 3.00
N ALA A 20 -26.74 -8.96 4.01
CA ALA A 20 -27.54 -7.74 3.88
C ALA A 20 -27.44 -6.86 5.14
N GLY A 21 -27.93 -5.63 5.04
CA GLY A 21 -27.97 -4.69 6.17
C GLY A 21 -26.66 -3.90 6.36
N ARG A 22 -26.41 -3.41 7.58
CA ARG A 22 -25.29 -2.51 7.90
C ARG A 22 -23.94 -3.24 7.77
N ILE A 23 -23.01 -2.66 7.02
CA ILE A 23 -21.68 -3.20 6.75
C ILE A 23 -20.58 -2.21 7.20
N VAL A 24 -19.65 -2.68 8.02
CA VAL A 24 -18.40 -2.01 8.35
C VAL A 24 -17.24 -2.75 7.67
N ILE A 25 -16.30 -2.04 7.09
CA ILE A 25 -15.25 -2.63 6.26
C ILE A 25 -13.86 -2.30 6.80
N ASP A 26 -13.04 -3.33 6.96
CA ASP A 26 -11.59 -3.23 7.12
C ASP A 26 -10.95 -2.85 5.77
N GLY A 27 -10.51 -1.59 5.67
CA GLY A 27 -9.97 -0.98 4.47
C GLY A 27 -8.68 -1.62 3.95
N PRO A 28 -7.65 -1.87 4.79
CA PRO A 28 -6.47 -2.63 4.41
C PRO A 28 -6.83 -3.99 3.82
N ALA A 29 -7.69 -4.78 4.48
CA ALA A 29 -8.09 -6.07 3.95
C ALA A 29 -8.87 -5.96 2.64
N LEU A 30 -9.75 -4.96 2.48
CA LEU A 30 -10.42 -4.67 1.22
C LEU A 30 -9.41 -4.43 0.09
N ALA A 31 -8.37 -3.63 0.34
CA ALA A 31 -7.37 -3.32 -0.68
C ALA A 31 -6.62 -4.57 -1.19
N TYR A 32 -6.25 -5.48 -0.28
CA TYR A 32 -5.65 -6.76 -0.66
C TYR A 32 -6.65 -7.67 -1.38
N HIS A 33 -7.90 -7.73 -0.92
CA HIS A 33 -8.96 -8.50 -1.57
C HIS A 33 -9.14 -8.06 -3.03
N ILE A 34 -9.27 -6.76 -3.30
CA ILE A 34 -9.42 -6.21 -4.65
C ILE A 34 -8.22 -6.57 -5.54
N LEU A 35 -6.99 -6.44 -5.03
CA LEU A 35 -5.81 -6.85 -5.81
C LEU A 35 -5.87 -8.33 -6.19
N PHE A 36 -6.17 -9.21 -5.24
CA PHE A 36 -6.20 -10.65 -5.50
C PHE A 36 -7.36 -11.06 -6.41
N ALA A 37 -8.53 -10.43 -6.27
CA ALA A 37 -9.66 -10.61 -7.17
C ALA A 37 -9.29 -10.23 -8.61
N CYS A 38 -8.70 -9.04 -8.83
CA CYS A 38 -8.26 -8.62 -10.15
C CYS A 38 -7.19 -9.54 -10.75
N ARG A 39 -6.22 -10.00 -9.94
CA ARG A 39 -5.18 -10.94 -10.38
C ARG A 39 -5.79 -12.27 -10.84
N LEU A 40 -6.82 -12.75 -10.14
CA LEU A 40 -7.53 -13.97 -10.48
C LEU A 40 -8.33 -13.81 -11.78
N GLU A 41 -9.13 -12.75 -11.88
CA GLU A 41 -9.96 -12.42 -13.05
C GLU A 41 -9.11 -12.29 -14.32
N SER A 42 -7.99 -11.56 -14.24
CA SER A 42 -7.11 -11.29 -15.38
C SER A 42 -6.07 -12.37 -15.63
N ARG A 43 -6.07 -13.47 -14.83
CA ARG A 43 -5.09 -14.57 -14.90
C ARG A 43 -3.64 -14.05 -14.94
N VAL A 44 -3.34 -13.09 -14.07
CA VAL A 44 -2.05 -12.40 -14.03
C VAL A 44 -0.94 -13.39 -13.71
N SER A 45 0.00 -13.56 -14.65
CA SER A 45 1.15 -14.46 -14.49
C SER A 45 2.42 -13.76 -14.00
N THR A 46 2.49 -12.42 -14.06
CA THR A 46 3.66 -11.63 -13.66
C THR A 46 3.23 -10.29 -13.03
N VAL A 47 4.06 -9.73 -12.15
CA VAL A 47 3.78 -8.42 -11.50
C VAL A 47 3.65 -7.29 -12.53
N LEU A 48 4.31 -7.41 -13.69
CA LEU A 48 4.23 -6.40 -14.74
C LEU A 48 2.87 -6.35 -15.45
N LYS A 49 2.05 -7.38 -15.26
CA LYS A 49 0.66 -7.44 -15.75
C LYS A 49 -0.36 -7.13 -14.63
N ASP A 50 0.10 -6.68 -13.45
CA ASP A 50 -0.84 -6.23 -12.42
C ASP A 50 -1.68 -5.05 -12.93
N PRO A 51 -2.93 -4.91 -12.46
CA PRO A 51 -3.76 -3.77 -12.77
C PRO A 51 -3.09 -2.46 -12.32
N SER A 52 -3.36 -1.37 -13.04
CA SER A 52 -2.94 -0.04 -12.60
C SER A 52 -3.65 0.35 -11.31
N TYR A 53 -3.06 1.29 -10.56
CA TYR A 53 -3.68 1.81 -9.34
C TYR A 53 -5.05 2.46 -9.61
N SER A 54 -5.22 3.12 -10.76
CA SER A 54 -6.52 3.63 -11.21
C SER A 54 -7.56 2.51 -11.41
N ALA A 55 -7.15 1.38 -12.02
CA ALA A 55 -8.02 0.23 -12.20
C ALA A 55 -8.39 -0.42 -10.85
N LEU A 56 -7.44 -0.52 -9.90
CA LEU A 56 -7.71 -1.01 -8.55
C LEU A 56 -8.68 -0.12 -7.79
N GLY A 57 -8.51 1.21 -7.84
CA GLY A 57 -9.44 2.16 -7.23
C GLY A 57 -10.84 2.08 -7.83
N SER A 58 -10.94 1.99 -9.16
CA SER A 58 -12.21 1.84 -9.87
C SER A 58 -12.91 0.53 -9.51
N LYS A 59 -12.16 -0.59 -9.47
CA LYS A 59 -12.70 -1.90 -9.08
C LYS A 59 -13.16 -1.90 -7.62
N ALA A 60 -12.46 -1.21 -6.71
CA ALA A 60 -12.89 -1.10 -5.32
C ALA A 60 -14.23 -0.36 -5.20
N ILE A 61 -14.41 0.75 -5.92
CA ILE A 61 -15.68 1.49 -5.96
C ILE A 61 -16.79 0.60 -6.56
N GLN A 62 -16.52 -0.06 -7.70
CA GLN A 62 -17.48 -0.97 -8.33
C GLN A 62 -17.90 -2.10 -7.38
N TRP A 63 -16.93 -2.71 -6.69
CA TRP A 63 -17.20 -3.79 -5.73
C TRP A 63 -18.11 -3.32 -4.58
N LEU A 64 -17.93 -2.10 -4.10
CA LEU A 64 -18.81 -1.51 -3.07
C LEU A 64 -20.19 -1.14 -3.63
N ASP A 65 -20.28 -0.69 -4.88
CA ASP A 65 -21.55 -0.40 -5.55
C ASP A 65 -22.35 -1.70 -5.75
N ASP A 66 -21.67 -2.76 -6.17
CA ASP A 66 -22.25 -4.09 -6.32
C ASP A 66 -22.75 -4.60 -4.96
N LEU A 67 -21.94 -4.48 -3.89
CA LEU A 67 -22.37 -4.82 -2.54
C LEU A 67 -23.67 -4.08 -2.14
N GLN A 68 -23.75 -2.77 -2.39
CA GLN A 68 -24.95 -1.98 -2.08
C GLN A 68 -26.17 -2.38 -2.91
N SER A 69 -25.98 -2.75 -4.17
CA SER A 69 -27.09 -3.20 -5.03
C SER A 69 -27.76 -4.49 -4.54
N HIS A 70 -27.10 -5.24 -3.66
CA HIS A 70 -27.59 -6.48 -3.04
C HIS A 70 -28.11 -6.28 -1.61
N GLY A 71 -28.55 -5.08 -1.26
CA GLY A 71 -29.21 -4.80 0.03
C GLY A 71 -28.26 -4.59 1.21
N CYS A 72 -26.96 -4.48 0.96
CA CYS A 72 -25.99 -4.04 1.97
C CYS A 72 -25.94 -2.51 2.05
N GLN A 73 -25.71 -1.98 3.25
CA GLN A 73 -25.50 -0.56 3.51
C GLN A 73 -24.11 -0.38 4.14
N VAL A 74 -23.15 0.07 3.33
CA VAL A 74 -21.82 0.43 3.82
C VAL A 74 -21.97 1.63 4.77
N SER A 75 -21.63 1.45 6.05
CA SER A 75 -21.69 2.50 7.08
C SER A 75 -20.33 3.14 7.35
N ALA A 76 -19.24 2.38 7.24
CA ALA A 76 -17.88 2.91 7.41
C ALA A 76 -16.83 1.99 6.78
N ILE A 77 -15.73 2.61 6.35
CA ILE A 77 -14.52 1.95 5.86
C ILE A 77 -13.33 2.53 6.62
N TYR A 78 -12.66 1.73 7.44
CA TYR A 78 -11.56 2.19 8.31
C TYR A 78 -10.20 1.73 7.77
N PHE A 79 -9.23 2.65 7.77
CA PHE A 79 -7.84 2.41 7.39
C PHE A 79 -6.90 2.74 8.53
N ASP A 80 -5.88 1.91 8.71
CA ASP A 80 -4.80 2.11 9.68
C ASP A 80 -4.13 3.48 9.46
N GLY A 81 -4.07 4.29 10.50
CA GLY A 81 -3.27 5.51 10.50
C GLY A 81 -2.09 5.45 11.46
N TYR A 82 -2.10 4.54 12.44
CA TYR A 82 -0.96 4.33 13.33
C TYR A 82 -0.89 2.87 13.76
N LEU A 83 0.33 2.37 13.91
CA LEU A 83 0.56 1.06 14.47
C LEU A 83 1.37 1.24 15.79
N PRO A 84 1.05 0.53 16.88
CA PRO A 84 1.78 0.68 18.16
C PRO A 84 3.26 0.28 18.10
N THR A 85 4.10 0.89 18.94
CA THR A 85 5.55 0.58 19.03
C THR A 85 5.83 -0.88 19.41
N SER A 86 4.95 -1.49 20.20
CA SER A 86 5.01 -2.91 20.56
C SER A 86 5.00 -3.85 19.33
N LYS A 87 4.43 -3.42 18.20
CA LYS A 87 4.38 -4.16 16.93
C LYS A 87 5.59 -3.88 16.00
N SER A 88 6.62 -3.16 16.47
CA SER A 88 7.84 -2.86 15.69
C SER A 88 8.54 -4.11 15.14
N VAL A 89 8.63 -5.18 15.93
CA VAL A 89 9.20 -6.47 15.51
C VAL A 89 8.36 -7.07 14.37
N VAL A 90 7.03 -7.04 14.50
CA VAL A 90 6.10 -7.54 13.48
C VAL A 90 6.25 -6.75 12.17
N ARG A 91 6.45 -5.43 12.24
CA ARG A 91 6.73 -4.62 11.04
C ARG A 91 8.01 -5.06 10.35
N LEU A 92 9.09 -5.25 11.12
CA LEU A 92 10.37 -5.65 10.57
C LEU A 92 10.28 -7.04 9.93
N ASP A 93 9.57 -7.98 10.56
CA ASP A 93 9.31 -9.30 9.97
C ASP A 93 8.56 -9.18 8.65
N ARG A 94 7.48 -8.39 8.58
CA ARG A 94 6.74 -8.14 7.33
C ARG A 94 7.64 -7.53 6.25
N VAL A 95 8.53 -6.59 6.60
CA VAL A 95 9.49 -6.02 5.64
C VAL A 95 10.48 -7.07 5.15
N VAL A 96 11.04 -7.89 6.04
CA VAL A 96 12.00 -8.95 5.68
C VAL A 96 11.33 -10.00 4.79
N GLU A 97 10.10 -10.41 5.10
CA GLU A 97 9.34 -11.37 4.30
C GLU A 97 9.03 -10.84 2.90
N THR A 98 8.52 -9.61 2.81
CA THR A 98 8.17 -8.98 1.53
C THR A 98 9.43 -8.72 0.69
N SER A 99 10.52 -8.27 1.35
CA SER A 99 11.83 -8.10 0.74
C SER A 99 12.36 -9.42 0.18
N THR A 100 12.29 -10.49 0.98
CA THR A 100 12.71 -11.85 0.57
C THR A 100 11.93 -12.33 -0.65
N ALA A 101 10.61 -12.11 -0.69
CA ALA A 101 9.77 -12.47 -1.83
C ALA A 101 10.17 -11.67 -3.10
N SER A 102 10.39 -10.36 -2.97
CA SER A 102 10.85 -9.49 -4.06
C SER A 102 12.22 -9.89 -4.61
N ASN A 103 13.18 -10.19 -3.73
CA ASN A 103 14.50 -10.65 -4.17
C ASN A 103 14.45 -12.02 -4.87
N LYS A 104 13.65 -12.96 -4.34
CA LYS A 104 13.41 -14.25 -5.01
C LYS A 104 12.78 -14.05 -6.40
N TYR A 105 11.84 -13.12 -6.54
CA TYR A 105 11.26 -12.77 -7.83
C TYR A 105 12.31 -12.20 -8.79
N PHE A 106 13.16 -11.28 -8.32
CA PHE A 106 14.27 -10.74 -9.12
C PHE A 106 15.25 -11.82 -9.59
N LEU A 107 15.70 -12.70 -8.69
CA LEU A 107 16.66 -13.76 -9.01
C LEU A 107 16.10 -14.86 -9.92
N SER A 108 14.78 -15.10 -9.89
CA SER A 108 14.13 -16.15 -10.68
C SER A 108 13.71 -15.70 -12.08
N THR A 109 13.87 -14.42 -12.41
CA THR A 109 13.37 -13.85 -13.67
C THR A 109 14.49 -13.11 -14.41
N SER A 110 14.84 -13.60 -15.62
CA SER A 110 15.92 -13.02 -16.45
C SER A 110 15.56 -11.64 -17.01
N SER A 111 14.28 -11.38 -17.13
CA SER A 111 13.63 -10.08 -17.34
C SER A 111 12.54 -9.96 -16.26
N GLY A 112 11.95 -8.80 -16.02
CA GLY A 112 10.82 -8.68 -15.09
C GLY A 112 9.57 -9.50 -15.47
N ILE A 113 9.60 -10.17 -16.63
CA ILE A 113 8.66 -11.21 -17.07
C ILE A 113 9.27 -12.57 -16.75
N ALA A 114 8.51 -13.43 -16.05
CA ALA A 114 8.88 -14.84 -15.89
C ALA A 114 9.01 -15.49 -17.27
N LEU A 115 10.04 -16.32 -17.48
CA LEU A 115 10.21 -17.05 -18.73
C LEU A 115 9.02 -18.01 -18.90
N ASP A 116 8.02 -17.60 -19.70
CA ASP A 116 7.02 -18.50 -20.24
C ASP A 116 7.74 -19.42 -21.24
N GLY A 117 8.14 -20.60 -20.78
CA GLY A 117 8.32 -21.73 -21.68
C GLY A 117 6.94 -22.18 -22.15
N ASP A 118 6.78 -22.38 -23.47
CA ASP A 118 5.61 -22.86 -24.24
C ASP A 118 5.06 -24.25 -23.80
N SER A 119 5.01 -24.53 -22.51
CA SER A 119 4.37 -25.72 -21.96
C SER A 119 3.12 -25.30 -21.21
N GLU A 120 1.98 -25.80 -21.69
CA GLU A 120 0.70 -25.86 -20.97
C GLU A 120 0.88 -26.05 -19.45
N PRO A 121 -0.05 -25.50 -18.65
CA PRO A 121 0.18 -25.16 -17.26
C PRO A 121 0.39 -26.42 -16.42
N ALA A 122 1.65 -26.75 -16.17
CA ALA A 122 2.04 -27.66 -15.11
C ALA A 122 1.58 -27.06 -13.77
N LEU A 123 0.36 -27.42 -13.40
CA LEU A 123 -0.19 -27.53 -12.06
C LEU A 123 0.73 -27.05 -10.92
N ARG A 124 0.36 -25.89 -10.37
CA ARG A 124 0.20 -25.66 -8.91
C ARG A 124 1.41 -25.79 -7.99
N GLN A 125 2.65 -25.89 -8.47
CA GLN A 125 3.81 -25.90 -7.57
C GLN A 125 4.82 -24.80 -7.89
N ALA A 126 4.92 -23.88 -6.93
CA ALA A 126 5.89 -22.79 -6.81
C ALA A 126 5.80 -21.65 -7.85
N ASN A 127 4.62 -21.02 -7.96
CA ASN A 127 4.62 -19.61 -8.33
C ASN A 127 5.20 -18.85 -7.12
N PRO A 128 6.41 -18.27 -7.17
CA PRO A 128 6.89 -17.46 -6.06
C PRO A 128 5.83 -16.39 -5.80
N ARG A 129 5.34 -16.28 -4.55
CA ARG A 129 4.30 -15.31 -4.17
C ARG A 129 4.63 -13.97 -4.84
N MET A 130 3.84 -13.60 -5.85
CA MET A 130 4.14 -12.41 -6.64
C MET A 130 4.22 -11.20 -5.70
N PRO A 131 5.28 -10.40 -5.76
CA PRO A 131 5.39 -9.17 -4.99
C PRO A 131 4.11 -8.33 -5.08
N ILE A 132 3.72 -7.73 -3.96
CA ILE A 132 2.54 -6.89 -3.88
C ILE A 132 2.94 -5.48 -4.33
N PRO A 133 2.17 -4.81 -5.21
CA PRO A 133 2.46 -3.44 -5.61
C PRO A 133 2.47 -2.49 -4.40
N ALA A 134 3.42 -1.55 -4.38
CA ALA A 134 3.74 -0.74 -3.21
C ALA A 134 2.57 0.10 -2.68
N PHE A 135 1.71 0.62 -3.56
CA PHE A 135 0.74 1.66 -3.21
C PHE A 135 -0.72 1.19 -3.27
N ILE A 136 -1.01 -0.11 -3.18
CA ILE A 136 -2.41 -0.60 -3.31
C ILE A 136 -3.36 -0.01 -2.26
N VAL A 137 -2.94 0.04 -0.99
CA VAL A 137 -3.76 0.56 0.12
C VAL A 137 -3.98 2.06 -0.04
N PRO A 138 -2.93 2.90 -0.17
CA PRO A 138 -3.14 4.33 -0.30
C PRO A 138 -3.81 4.73 -1.63
N ALA A 139 -3.65 3.97 -2.71
CA ALA A 139 -4.35 4.22 -3.97
C ALA A 139 -5.86 4.00 -3.85
N ILE A 140 -6.28 2.91 -3.19
CA ILE A 140 -7.70 2.62 -2.96
C ILE A 140 -8.29 3.64 -1.97
N LEU A 141 -7.57 4.00 -0.92
CA LEU A 141 -7.96 5.07 0.00
C LEU A 141 -8.22 6.40 -0.74
N ASP A 142 -7.30 6.82 -1.63
CA ASP A 142 -7.47 8.03 -2.43
C ASP A 142 -8.69 7.95 -3.36
N ALA A 143 -8.92 6.79 -4.00
CA ALA A 143 -10.09 6.58 -4.86
C ALA A 143 -11.40 6.67 -4.07
N LEU A 144 -11.46 6.07 -2.88
CA LEU A 144 -12.64 6.14 -2.02
C LEU A 144 -12.90 7.55 -1.49
N ARG A 145 -11.85 8.30 -1.13
CA ARG A 145 -11.95 9.70 -0.69
C ARG A 145 -12.41 10.65 -1.78
N THR A 146 -12.13 10.34 -3.04
CA THR A 146 -12.56 11.13 -4.21
C THR A 146 -13.92 10.68 -4.76
N SER A 147 -14.42 9.52 -4.32
CA SER A 147 -15.76 9.04 -4.68
C SER A 147 -16.84 9.88 -4.01
N GLY A 148 -17.79 10.40 -4.80
CA GLY A 148 -18.93 11.14 -4.28
C GLY A 148 -19.82 10.33 -3.32
N ARG A 149 -19.80 9.00 -3.41
CA ARG A 149 -20.61 8.09 -2.57
C ARG A 149 -19.90 7.66 -1.29
N TYR A 150 -18.60 7.37 -1.36
CA TYR A 150 -17.86 6.72 -0.26
C TYR A 150 -16.94 7.66 0.53
N SER A 151 -16.70 8.89 0.05
CA SER A 151 -15.77 9.83 0.68
C SER A 151 -16.05 10.08 2.16
N HIS A 152 -17.31 10.32 2.52
CA HIS A 152 -17.73 10.62 3.89
C HIS A 152 -17.80 9.38 4.81
N LEU A 153 -17.71 8.17 4.24
CA LEU A 153 -17.71 6.90 4.95
C LEU A 153 -16.29 6.34 5.15
N THR A 154 -15.29 7.00 4.57
CA THR A 154 -13.90 6.51 4.54
C THR A 154 -13.05 7.25 5.56
N HIS A 155 -12.48 6.51 6.50
CA HIS A 155 -11.78 7.05 7.66
C HIS A 155 -10.36 6.49 7.75
N LEU A 156 -9.38 7.38 7.88
CA LEU A 156 -8.04 7.03 8.34
C LEU A 156 -7.98 7.34 9.84
N VAL A 157 -7.65 6.36 10.66
CA VAL A 157 -7.85 6.44 12.12
C VAL A 157 -6.52 6.60 12.88
N PRO A 158 -6.49 7.24 14.07
CA PRO A 158 -5.27 7.44 14.85
C PRO A 158 -4.75 6.17 15.58
N GLY A 159 -4.91 5.01 14.93
CA GLY A 159 -4.58 3.68 15.46
C GLY A 159 -4.78 2.63 14.37
N GLU A 160 -4.99 1.39 14.80
CA GLU A 160 -5.33 0.26 13.92
C GLU A 160 -6.81 0.30 13.54
N ALA A 161 -7.13 -0.01 12.29
CA ALA A 161 -8.51 -0.06 11.80
C ALA A 161 -9.36 -1.08 12.56
N ASP A 162 -8.74 -2.16 13.05
CA ASP A 162 -9.40 -3.27 13.73
C ASP A 162 -10.26 -2.80 14.92
N CYS A 163 -9.67 -2.00 15.80
CA CYS A 163 -10.33 -1.44 16.98
C CYS A 163 -11.54 -0.57 16.60
N PHE A 164 -11.40 0.27 15.57
CA PHE A 164 -12.46 1.17 15.11
C PHE A 164 -13.59 0.41 14.41
N CYS A 165 -13.25 -0.62 13.63
CA CYS A 165 -14.24 -1.50 13.01
C CYS A 165 -15.05 -2.23 14.09
N ALA A 166 -14.37 -2.80 15.08
CA ALA A 166 -15.01 -3.53 16.17
C ALA A 166 -15.89 -2.63 17.02
N GLU A 167 -15.42 -1.43 17.43
CA GLU A 167 -16.24 -0.50 18.21
C GLU A 167 -17.49 -0.06 17.45
N HIS A 168 -17.36 0.25 16.15
CA HIS A 168 -18.50 0.65 15.32
C HIS A 168 -19.57 -0.45 15.31
N VAL A 169 -19.16 -1.70 15.05
CA VAL A 169 -20.10 -2.84 15.05
C VAL A 169 -20.65 -3.13 16.45
N GLY A 170 -19.83 -3.04 17.49
CA GLY A 170 -20.28 -3.24 18.88
C GLY A 170 -21.34 -2.23 19.33
N ARG A 171 -21.28 -1.00 18.82
CA ARG A 171 -22.22 0.07 19.16
C ARG A 171 -23.46 0.12 18.29
N GLU A 172 -23.30 -0.08 16.98
CA GLU A 172 -24.39 0.10 16.01
C GLU A 172 -24.94 -1.23 15.48
N GLY A 173 -24.33 -2.36 15.84
CA GLY A 173 -24.59 -3.67 15.23
C GLY A 173 -24.14 -3.74 13.78
N GLY A 174 -24.40 -4.87 13.14
CA GLY A 174 -24.10 -5.09 11.72
C GLY A 174 -23.01 -6.14 11.48
N THR A 175 -22.51 -6.15 10.25
CA THR A 175 -21.52 -7.14 9.80
C THR A 175 -20.20 -6.45 9.44
N LEU A 176 -19.13 -6.96 10.00
CA LEU A 176 -17.76 -6.58 9.68
C LEU A 176 -17.25 -7.41 8.51
N LEU A 177 -16.73 -6.77 7.45
CA LEU A 177 -16.03 -7.43 6.35
C LEU A 177 -14.51 -7.30 6.48
N THR A 178 -13.80 -8.42 6.45
CA THR A 178 -12.33 -8.45 6.60
C THR A 178 -11.69 -9.70 5.95
N SER A 179 -10.37 -9.78 5.98
CA SER A 179 -9.57 -11.00 5.78
C SER A 179 -8.64 -11.30 6.97
N ASP A 180 -8.78 -10.57 8.07
CA ASP A 180 -8.05 -10.78 9.32
C ASP A 180 -8.92 -11.53 10.33
N SER A 181 -8.44 -12.68 10.78
CA SER A 181 -9.17 -13.49 11.76
C SER A 181 -9.19 -12.87 13.16
N ASP A 182 -8.31 -11.92 13.43
CA ASP A 182 -8.19 -11.30 14.75
C ASP A 182 -9.40 -10.45 15.09
N LEU A 183 -10.12 -9.96 14.09
CA LEU A 183 -11.40 -9.26 14.25
C LEU A 183 -12.52 -10.12 14.85
N LEU A 184 -12.38 -11.46 14.87
CA LEU A 184 -13.26 -12.35 15.62
C LEU A 184 -13.01 -12.33 17.14
N LEU A 185 -11.98 -11.64 17.62
CA LEU A 185 -11.57 -11.63 19.02
C LEU A 185 -11.87 -10.30 19.73
N TYR A 186 -12.19 -9.26 18.99
CA TYR A 186 -12.70 -8.01 19.55
C TYR A 186 -14.16 -8.16 19.98
N ASP A 187 -14.61 -7.38 20.96
CA ASP A 187 -16.03 -7.34 21.32
C ASP A 187 -16.83 -6.64 20.21
N LEU A 188 -17.64 -7.41 19.48
CA LEU A 188 -18.52 -6.92 18.42
C LEU A 188 -19.96 -6.69 18.91
N GLY A 189 -20.21 -6.82 20.21
CA GLY A 189 -21.56 -6.78 20.77
C GLY A 189 -22.37 -8.05 20.46
N GLN A 190 -23.60 -8.10 20.96
CA GLN A 190 -24.44 -9.30 20.91
C GLN A 190 -24.84 -9.69 19.47
N ASP A 191 -25.11 -8.69 18.63
CA ASP A 191 -25.58 -8.89 17.24
C ASP A 191 -24.46 -8.75 16.20
N GLY A 192 -23.23 -8.47 16.65
CA GLY A 192 -22.07 -8.29 15.80
C GLY A 192 -21.66 -9.58 15.09
N ARG A 193 -21.29 -9.44 13.82
CA ARG A 193 -20.93 -10.56 12.95
C ARG A 193 -19.69 -10.22 12.14
N VAL A 194 -18.92 -11.24 11.79
CA VAL A 194 -17.80 -11.13 10.86
C VAL A 194 -18.11 -11.98 9.64
N VAL A 195 -17.82 -11.45 8.46
CA VAL A 195 -17.79 -12.18 7.20
C VAL A 195 -16.42 -11.97 6.56
N PHE A 196 -15.75 -13.06 6.18
CA PHE A 196 -14.50 -12.96 5.45
C PHE A 196 -14.76 -12.68 3.97
N PHE A 197 -13.96 -11.82 3.33
CA PHE A 197 -14.14 -11.52 1.90
C PHE A 197 -14.14 -12.77 1.02
N ASN A 198 -13.34 -13.79 1.37
CA ASN A 198 -13.26 -15.06 0.62
C ASN A 198 -14.45 -16.00 0.86
N ASP A 199 -15.31 -15.68 1.82
CA ASP A 199 -16.51 -16.46 2.15
C ASP A 199 -17.80 -15.83 1.59
N ILE A 200 -17.69 -14.76 0.79
CA ILE A 200 -18.82 -14.14 0.07
C ILE A 200 -19.03 -14.90 -1.25
N GLU A 201 -20.27 -15.32 -1.48
CA GLU A 201 -20.73 -16.06 -2.66
C GLU A 201 -21.98 -15.36 -3.22
N ILE A 202 -22.25 -15.47 -4.53
CA ILE A 202 -23.60 -15.17 -5.05
C ILE A 202 -24.38 -16.45 -5.21
N ASN A 203 -25.61 -16.40 -4.73
CA ASN A 203 -26.59 -17.42 -5.01
C ASN A 203 -27.26 -17.15 -6.36
N ASN A 204 -26.97 -18.00 -7.36
CA ASN A 204 -27.54 -17.85 -8.71
C ASN A 204 -28.96 -18.41 -8.84
N GLU A 205 -29.51 -19.04 -7.81
CA GLU A 205 -30.80 -19.75 -7.87
C GLU A 205 -32.00 -18.87 -7.47
N GLU A 206 -31.81 -17.87 -6.61
CA GLU A 206 -32.85 -16.95 -6.14
C GLU A 206 -32.35 -15.50 -6.25
N ALA A 207 -32.84 -14.76 -7.25
CA ALA A 207 -32.64 -13.31 -7.42
C ALA A 207 -31.23 -12.78 -7.06
N ALA A 208 -30.16 -13.41 -7.55
CA ALA A 208 -28.77 -12.95 -7.39
C ALA A 208 -28.38 -12.50 -5.97
N GLN A 209 -28.98 -13.04 -4.91
CA GLN A 209 -28.70 -12.58 -3.55
C GLN A 209 -27.29 -12.96 -3.11
N LEU A 210 -26.62 -12.05 -2.39
CA LEU A 210 -25.33 -12.35 -1.77
C LEU A 210 -25.54 -13.26 -0.56
N ALA A 211 -24.82 -14.37 -0.54
CA ALA A 211 -24.75 -15.26 0.61
C ALA A 211 -23.31 -15.28 1.13
N ALA A 212 -23.14 -15.46 2.44
CA ALA A 212 -21.80 -15.60 3.01
C ALA A 212 -21.77 -16.59 4.17
N LEU A 213 -20.56 -17.06 4.50
CA LEU A 213 -20.32 -17.65 5.82
C LEU A 213 -20.15 -16.55 6.84
N THR A 214 -21.07 -16.52 7.78
CA THR A 214 -21.17 -15.51 8.84
C THR A 214 -20.77 -16.11 10.17
N TYR A 215 -19.88 -15.41 10.87
CA TYR A 215 -19.31 -15.83 12.14
C TYR A 215 -19.84 -14.89 13.24
N SER A 216 -20.61 -15.44 14.18
CA SER A 216 -21.05 -14.73 15.38
C SER A 216 -20.33 -15.31 16.58
N GLN A 217 -19.63 -14.47 17.35
CA GLN A 217 -18.93 -14.89 18.56
C GLN A 217 -19.89 -15.56 19.55
N HIS A 218 -21.07 -14.97 19.74
CA HIS A 218 -22.06 -15.49 20.67
C HIS A 218 -22.57 -16.87 20.24
N ALA A 219 -22.96 -17.04 18.97
CA ALA A 219 -23.44 -18.32 18.47
C ALA A 219 -22.35 -19.42 18.51
N ILE A 220 -21.10 -19.06 18.21
CA ILE A 220 -19.97 -19.98 18.29
C ILE A 220 -19.73 -20.41 19.74
N CYS A 221 -19.67 -19.46 20.68
CA CYS A 221 -19.49 -19.76 22.11
C CYS A 221 -20.63 -20.63 22.66
N GLU A 222 -21.89 -20.33 22.29
CA GLU A 222 -23.05 -21.14 22.69
C GLU A 222 -22.94 -22.57 22.17
N THR A 223 -22.69 -22.73 20.87
CA THR A 223 -22.56 -24.05 20.20
C THR A 223 -21.43 -24.89 20.82
N LEU A 224 -20.31 -24.25 21.18
CA LEU A 224 -19.16 -24.90 21.80
C LEU A 224 -19.27 -25.03 23.33
N SER A 225 -20.31 -24.46 23.93
CA SER A 225 -20.50 -24.31 25.38
C SER A 225 -19.27 -23.71 26.06
N LEU A 226 -18.73 -22.65 25.46
CA LEU A 226 -17.67 -21.80 26.03
C LEU A 226 -18.29 -20.68 26.87
N GLU A 227 -17.44 -19.92 27.56
CA GLU A 227 -17.87 -18.66 28.18
C GLU A 227 -18.45 -17.72 27.11
N SER A 228 -19.56 -17.06 27.42
CA SER A 228 -20.27 -16.23 26.44
C SER A 228 -19.43 -15.01 26.02
N GLY A 229 -19.56 -14.63 24.75
CA GLY A 229 -18.95 -13.42 24.20
C GLY A 229 -17.43 -13.50 24.04
N GLN A 230 -16.76 -12.36 24.24
CA GLN A 230 -15.34 -12.17 23.91
C GLN A 230 -14.42 -13.12 24.68
N GLN A 231 -14.65 -13.35 25.98
CA GLN A 231 -13.74 -14.10 26.83
C GLN A 231 -13.58 -15.57 26.42
N GLY A 232 -14.69 -16.22 26.04
CA GLY A 232 -14.65 -17.60 25.54
C GLY A 232 -13.89 -17.71 24.22
N MET A 233 -14.07 -16.73 23.32
CA MET A 233 -13.34 -16.65 22.05
C MET A 233 -11.84 -16.43 22.26
N LEU A 234 -11.45 -15.52 23.15
CA LEU A 234 -10.05 -15.26 23.50
C LEU A 234 -9.37 -16.51 24.06
N SER A 235 -10.04 -17.22 24.97
CA SER A 235 -9.52 -18.45 25.56
C SER A 235 -9.34 -19.55 24.51
N LEU A 236 -10.30 -19.73 23.60
CA LEU A 236 -10.19 -20.70 22.51
C LEU A 236 -9.08 -20.33 21.52
N ALA A 237 -9.00 -19.06 21.13
CA ALA A 237 -8.00 -18.58 20.19
C ALA A 237 -6.58 -18.74 20.74
N PHE A 238 -6.38 -18.50 22.04
CA PHE A 238 -5.09 -18.74 22.69
C PHE A 238 -4.69 -20.22 22.64
N GLU A 239 -5.61 -21.16 22.89
CA GLU A 239 -5.33 -22.60 22.75
C GLU A 239 -4.94 -22.98 21.32
N ILE A 240 -5.58 -22.39 20.31
CA ILE A 240 -5.27 -22.60 18.89
C ILE A 240 -3.90 -22.00 18.55
N MET A 241 -3.59 -20.80 19.06
CA MET A 241 -2.31 -20.14 18.84
C MET A 241 -1.15 -20.96 19.41
N MET A 242 -1.32 -21.53 20.60
CA MET A 242 -0.29 -22.35 21.26
C MET A 242 -0.02 -23.66 20.52
N ASP A 243 -1.01 -24.23 19.83
CA ASP A 243 -0.86 -25.45 19.03
C ASP A 243 -1.80 -25.46 17.81
N PRO A 244 -1.39 -24.85 16.68
CA PRO A 244 -2.24 -24.69 15.49
C PRO A 244 -2.64 -26.00 14.80
N TYR A 245 -2.00 -27.12 15.15
CA TYR A 245 -2.27 -28.44 14.57
C TYR A 245 -3.20 -29.30 15.45
N ARG A 246 -3.55 -28.79 16.63
CA ARG A 246 -4.46 -29.45 17.56
C ARG A 246 -5.87 -29.52 16.98
N LYS A 247 -6.55 -30.65 17.23
CA LYS A 247 -7.95 -30.82 16.82
C LYS A 247 -8.85 -29.89 17.64
N VAL A 248 -9.79 -29.23 16.97
CA VAL A 248 -10.72 -28.27 17.57
C VAL A 248 -11.40 -28.76 18.85
N PRO A 249 -11.95 -30.01 18.95
CA PRO A 249 -12.57 -30.48 20.19
C PRO A 249 -11.62 -30.50 21.39
N SER A 250 -10.32 -30.72 21.15
CA SER A 250 -9.28 -30.67 22.19
C SER A 250 -9.01 -29.23 22.64
N CYS A 251 -8.87 -28.29 21.69
CA CYS A 251 -8.75 -26.86 22.00
C CYS A 251 -9.96 -26.36 22.81
N VAL A 252 -11.17 -26.75 22.43
CA VAL A 252 -12.41 -26.40 23.15
C VAL A 252 -12.39 -26.97 24.57
N ALA A 253 -12.03 -28.25 24.75
CA ALA A 253 -11.95 -28.87 26.07
C ALA A 253 -10.89 -28.22 26.98
N GLN A 254 -9.79 -27.73 26.41
CA GLN A 254 -8.73 -27.03 27.12
C GLN A 254 -9.10 -25.58 27.46
N SER A 255 -9.74 -24.89 26.52
CA SER A 255 -10.26 -23.53 26.71
C SER A 255 -11.25 -23.47 27.88
N LYS A 256 -12.17 -24.45 28.00
CA LYS A 256 -13.08 -24.55 29.16
C LYS A 256 -12.39 -24.69 30.52
N LYS A 257 -11.13 -25.15 30.52
CA LYS A 257 -10.31 -25.33 31.73
C LYS A 257 -9.26 -24.22 31.87
N ASN A 258 -9.24 -23.24 30.96
CA ASN A 258 -8.19 -22.23 30.85
C ASN A 258 -6.79 -22.88 30.86
N HIS A 259 -6.61 -24.02 30.20
CA HIS A 259 -5.43 -24.87 30.37
C HIS A 259 -4.14 -24.13 30.00
N SER A 260 -4.06 -23.60 28.78
CA SER A 260 -2.88 -22.85 28.33
C SER A 260 -2.78 -21.50 29.02
N ALA A 261 -3.90 -20.83 29.30
CA ALA A 261 -3.90 -19.58 30.07
C ALA A 261 -3.31 -19.75 31.48
N ASN A 262 -3.58 -20.88 32.15
CA ASN A 262 -2.99 -21.21 33.45
C ASN A 262 -1.53 -21.66 33.36
N ALA A 263 -1.15 -22.36 32.28
CA ALA A 263 0.22 -22.79 32.06
C ALA A 263 1.16 -21.64 31.66
N PHE A 264 0.63 -20.66 30.92
CA PHE A 264 1.36 -19.52 30.37
C PHE A 264 0.64 -18.19 30.69
N PRO A 265 0.50 -17.82 31.97
CA PRO A 265 -0.31 -16.68 32.38
C PRO A 265 0.19 -15.34 31.84
N LEU A 266 1.51 -15.18 31.70
CA LEU A 266 2.09 -13.94 31.15
C LEU A 266 1.84 -13.82 29.64
N ASP A 267 2.00 -14.91 28.88
CA ASP A 267 1.75 -14.93 27.44
C ASP A 267 0.25 -14.72 27.16
N TYR A 268 -0.62 -15.32 27.97
CA TYR A 268 -2.06 -15.09 27.88
C TYR A 268 -2.43 -13.65 28.19
N ALA A 269 -1.88 -13.05 29.26
CA ALA A 269 -2.10 -11.65 29.59
C ALA A 269 -1.66 -10.70 28.47
N ASN A 270 -0.49 -10.96 27.86
CA ASN A 270 -0.01 -10.20 26.72
C ASN A 270 -0.95 -10.34 25.52
N PHE A 271 -1.39 -11.57 25.21
CA PHE A 271 -2.32 -11.88 24.14
C PHE A 271 -3.67 -11.15 24.30
N ILE A 272 -4.34 -11.29 25.44
CA ILE A 272 -5.64 -10.64 25.66
C ILE A 272 -5.53 -9.12 25.68
N SER A 273 -4.37 -8.57 26.06
CA SER A 273 -4.17 -7.12 26.15
C SER A 273 -4.32 -6.42 24.79
N GLU A 274 -4.17 -7.13 23.68
CA GLU A 274 -4.39 -6.60 22.33
C GLU A 274 -5.88 -6.36 22.03
N TYR A 275 -6.76 -7.21 22.56
CA TYR A 275 -8.19 -7.23 22.25
C TYR A 275 -9.07 -6.60 23.35
N VAL A 276 -8.55 -6.47 24.58
CA VAL A 276 -9.30 -5.99 25.76
C VAL A 276 -9.01 -4.52 26.08
N LYS A 277 -7.93 -3.92 25.54
CA LYS A 277 -7.66 -2.49 25.73
C LYS A 277 -8.78 -1.65 25.13
N GLY A 278 -9.64 -1.09 25.99
CA GLY A 278 -10.58 -0.03 25.64
C GLY A 278 -9.86 1.17 25.02
N PRO A 279 -10.51 1.94 24.13
CA PRO A 279 -9.96 1.91 22.80
C PRO A 279 -9.24 3.19 22.42
N GLU A 280 -8.19 3.05 21.61
CA GLU A 280 -7.67 4.16 20.80
C GLU A 280 -8.77 4.78 19.91
N SER A 281 -9.92 4.13 19.75
CA SER A 281 -11.09 4.65 19.03
C SER A 281 -11.99 5.64 19.77
N THR A 282 -11.71 5.93 21.05
CA THR A 282 -12.24 7.14 21.71
C THR A 282 -11.47 8.40 21.31
N LEU A 283 -10.31 8.27 20.65
CA LEU A 283 -9.57 9.42 20.15
C LEU A 283 -10.35 10.05 19.01
N ALA A 284 -10.65 11.34 19.16
CA ALA A 284 -11.19 12.13 18.07
C ALA A 284 -10.22 12.01 16.88
N ILE A 285 -10.74 11.60 15.72
CA ILE A 285 -9.95 11.50 14.49
C ILE A 285 -9.48 12.91 14.13
N PRO A 286 -8.16 13.20 14.19
CA PRO A 286 -7.68 14.54 13.88
C PRO A 286 -7.98 14.90 12.43
N GLU A 287 -8.41 16.14 12.18
CA GLU A 287 -8.78 16.60 10.82
C GLU A 287 -7.65 16.43 9.80
N TYR A 288 -6.38 16.55 10.24
CA TYR A 288 -5.24 16.37 9.36
C TYR A 288 -5.10 14.93 8.84
N LEU A 289 -5.69 13.91 9.49
CA LEU A 289 -5.66 12.53 8.96
C LEU A 289 -6.42 12.39 7.63
N LYS A 290 -7.37 13.29 7.34
CA LYS A 290 -8.12 13.30 6.08
C LYS A 290 -7.23 13.53 4.86
N ILE A 291 -6.07 14.17 5.03
CA ILE A 291 -5.14 14.49 3.94
C ILE A 291 -3.92 13.55 3.89
N LEU A 292 -3.72 12.73 4.92
CA LEU A 292 -2.59 11.81 5.03
C LEU A 292 -2.88 10.45 4.39
N ASP A 293 -1.83 9.77 3.94
CA ASP A 293 -1.89 8.33 3.67
C ASP A 293 -1.42 7.52 4.89
N PRO A 294 -1.68 6.19 4.94
CA PRO A 294 -1.36 5.37 6.11
C PRO A 294 0.08 5.48 6.62
N ARG A 295 1.07 5.55 5.73
CA ARG A 295 2.50 5.58 6.13
C ARG A 295 2.91 6.95 6.65
N VAL A 296 2.44 8.01 6.02
CA VAL A 296 2.72 9.37 6.47
C VAL A 296 1.96 9.66 7.77
N SER A 297 0.73 9.16 7.89
CA SER A 297 -0.02 9.19 9.15
C SER A 297 0.73 8.51 10.28
N GLU A 298 1.27 7.30 10.06
CA GLU A 298 2.02 6.57 11.07
C GLU A 298 3.23 7.39 11.55
N PHE A 299 3.99 7.96 10.60
CA PHE A 299 5.13 8.83 10.91
C PHE A 299 4.74 10.10 11.68
N VAL A 300 3.70 10.80 11.22
CA VAL A 300 3.22 12.03 11.85
C VAL A 300 2.69 11.76 13.25
N LEU A 301 1.91 10.70 13.45
CA LEU A 301 1.37 10.32 14.77
C LEU A 301 2.45 9.83 15.72
N SER A 302 3.43 9.04 15.24
CA SER A 302 4.64 8.73 16.01
C SER A 302 5.34 10.01 16.46
N TRP A 303 5.41 11.02 15.59
CA TRP A 303 6.03 12.29 15.93
C TRP A 303 5.26 13.06 17.01
N THR A 304 3.95 13.23 16.85
CA THR A 304 3.13 14.06 17.76
C THR A 304 2.92 13.41 19.13
N ARG A 305 2.71 12.09 19.18
CA ARG A 305 2.53 11.36 20.45
C ARG A 305 3.79 11.41 21.33
N ASP A 306 4.97 11.41 20.71
CA ASP A 306 6.24 11.60 21.42
C ASP A 306 6.41 13.03 21.96
N ALA A 307 5.96 14.04 21.19
CA ALA A 307 6.10 15.45 21.56
C ALA A 307 5.19 15.88 22.71
N GLU A 308 4.02 15.24 22.86
CA GLU A 308 3.05 15.52 23.93
C GLU A 308 3.44 14.92 25.30
N GLY A 309 4.63 14.32 25.43
CA GLY A 309 5.13 13.82 26.71
C GLY A 309 4.25 12.72 27.31
N GLY A 310 3.67 11.87 26.45
CA GLY A 310 2.77 10.79 26.85
C GLY A 310 3.40 9.85 27.86
N ASN A 311 3.16 10.11 29.15
CA ASN A 311 3.35 9.18 30.27
C ASN A 311 2.34 8.02 30.18
N SER A 312 2.25 7.33 29.04
CA SER A 312 1.62 6.02 29.05
C SER A 312 2.68 5.07 29.62
N ALA A 313 2.52 4.69 30.89
CA ALA A 313 3.42 3.81 31.66
C ALA A 313 3.63 2.41 31.06
N LEU A 314 3.19 2.17 29.82
CA LEU A 314 3.23 0.93 29.06
C LEU A 314 4.32 0.89 27.98
N ASP A 315 4.90 2.03 27.59
CA ASP A 315 5.95 2.11 26.56
C ASP A 315 7.34 2.34 27.19
N ASN A 316 7.81 1.36 27.98
CA ASN A 316 9.19 1.33 28.51
C ASN A 316 10.21 0.77 27.51
N ALA A 317 9.92 0.77 26.21
CA ALA A 317 10.88 0.38 25.20
C ALA A 317 11.94 1.51 25.02
N PRO A 318 13.23 1.18 24.83
CA PRO A 318 14.25 2.18 24.58
C PRO A 318 13.83 3.06 23.39
N ARG A 319 14.05 4.38 23.55
CA ARG A 319 13.76 5.43 22.57
C ARG A 319 14.69 5.30 21.37
N ASP A 320 14.53 4.25 20.58
CA ASP A 320 15.15 4.15 19.26
C ASP A 320 14.50 5.21 18.36
N GLY A 321 15.33 5.94 17.62
CA GLY A 321 14.90 7.10 16.81
C GLY A 321 13.71 6.81 15.90
N LEU A 322 13.07 7.87 15.41
CA LEU A 322 11.87 7.74 14.59
C LEU A 322 12.10 6.84 13.39
N ILE A 323 11.15 5.94 13.15
CA ILE A 323 11.25 4.93 12.11
C ILE A 323 10.25 5.26 11.00
N PHE A 324 10.70 5.19 9.75
CA PHE A 324 9.84 5.27 8.58
C PHE A 324 9.96 3.98 7.75
N TYR A 325 8.87 3.22 7.64
CA TYR A 325 8.81 2.03 6.80
C TYR A 325 8.35 2.40 5.40
N LEU A 326 9.29 2.51 4.46
CA LEU A 326 8.99 2.83 3.08
C LEU A 326 8.31 1.65 2.38
N PRO A 327 7.31 1.90 1.52
CA PRO A 327 6.73 0.85 0.67
C PRO A 327 7.81 0.12 -0.15
N LEU A 328 7.66 -1.19 -0.31
CA LEU A 328 8.61 -1.97 -1.10
C LEU A 328 8.34 -1.75 -2.59
N LEU A 329 9.21 -0.99 -3.25
CA LEU A 329 9.19 -0.82 -4.70
C LEU A 329 9.76 -2.08 -5.39
N LEU A 330 9.16 -2.47 -6.52
CA LEU A 330 9.70 -3.54 -7.35
C LEU A 330 10.88 -3.00 -8.15
N ASP A 331 12.10 -3.25 -7.69
CA ASP A 331 13.32 -2.68 -8.25
C ASP A 331 14.45 -3.73 -8.37
N ARG A 332 15.55 -3.37 -9.03
CA ARG A 332 16.72 -4.24 -9.21
C ARG A 332 17.50 -4.42 -7.92
N TRP A 333 17.70 -5.65 -7.48
CA TRP A 333 18.43 -5.98 -6.24
C TRP A 333 19.95 -5.88 -6.36
N ASP A 334 20.48 -5.86 -7.58
CA ASP A 334 21.91 -5.68 -7.87
C ASP A 334 22.33 -4.20 -8.05
N ARG A 335 21.39 -3.27 -7.84
CA ARG A 335 21.61 -1.83 -7.87
C ARG A 335 21.36 -1.20 -6.51
N GLU A 336 21.62 0.10 -6.39
CA GLU A 336 21.12 0.88 -5.25
C GLU A 336 19.59 0.87 -5.21
N SER A 337 18.98 1.13 -4.04
CA SER A 337 17.53 1.17 -3.93
C SER A 337 16.93 2.29 -4.79
N ALA A 338 15.76 2.05 -5.37
CA ALA A 338 14.98 3.06 -6.10
C ALA A 338 14.61 4.30 -5.27
N TRP A 339 14.68 4.21 -3.93
CA TRP A 339 14.44 5.32 -3.01
C TRP A 339 15.59 6.32 -2.88
N SER A 340 16.79 5.98 -3.37
CA SER A 340 17.99 6.78 -3.15
C SER A 340 17.97 8.15 -3.84
N PRO A 341 17.60 8.28 -5.13
CA PRO A 341 17.63 9.58 -5.81
C PRO A 341 16.75 10.67 -5.17
N SER A 342 15.76 10.28 -4.38
CA SER A 342 14.78 11.18 -3.75
C SER A 342 14.92 11.26 -2.22
N MET A 343 16.00 10.72 -1.65
CA MET A 343 16.23 10.72 -0.21
C MET A 343 16.25 12.12 0.41
N TRP A 344 16.86 13.10 -0.28
CA TRP A 344 16.96 14.49 0.20
C TRP A 344 15.58 15.17 0.29
N ILE A 345 14.61 14.77 -0.55
CA ILE A 345 13.23 15.27 -0.50
C ILE A 345 12.56 14.80 0.80
N ARG A 346 12.77 13.52 1.16
CA ARG A 346 12.26 12.97 2.43
C ARG A 346 13.01 13.55 3.63
N GLN A 347 14.31 13.79 3.51
CA GLN A 347 15.10 14.50 4.52
C GLN A 347 14.52 15.89 4.82
N LEU A 348 14.17 16.66 3.77
CA LEU A 348 13.47 17.94 3.93
C LEU A 348 12.13 17.75 4.66
N ALA A 349 11.32 16.78 4.23
CA ALA A 349 10.03 16.48 4.87
C ALA A 349 10.17 16.15 6.36
N TYR A 350 11.11 15.26 6.72
CA TYR A 350 11.33 14.89 8.12
C TYR A 350 11.83 16.07 8.95
N SER A 351 12.69 16.92 8.38
CA SER A 351 13.25 18.08 9.07
C SER A 351 12.20 19.15 9.36
N LEU A 352 11.20 19.29 8.49
CA LEU A 352 10.05 20.18 8.71
C LEU A 352 9.20 19.76 9.93
N CYS A 353 9.16 18.47 10.24
CA CYS A 353 8.49 17.95 11.44
C CYS A 353 9.28 18.18 12.74
N GLY A 354 10.53 18.64 12.68
CA GLY A 354 11.49 18.72 13.79
C GLY A 354 10.94 19.29 15.10
N ASP A 355 11.52 18.95 16.25
CA ASP A 355 11.10 19.47 17.56
C ASP A 355 11.97 20.66 17.98
N THR A 356 11.35 21.65 18.62
CA THR A 356 11.98 22.81 19.27
C THR A 356 13.14 22.45 20.20
N GLN A 357 13.08 21.28 20.82
CA GLN A 357 14.10 20.83 21.78
C GLN A 357 15.29 20.11 21.12
N GLY A 358 15.24 19.85 19.81
CA GLY A 358 16.33 19.17 19.08
C GLY A 358 16.59 17.73 19.58
N THR A 359 15.61 17.12 20.24
CA THR A 359 15.74 15.80 20.89
C THR A 359 15.92 14.66 19.87
N LYS A 360 15.47 14.87 18.64
CA LYS A 360 15.55 13.93 17.52
C LYS A 360 16.53 14.46 16.48
N SER A 361 17.56 13.68 16.16
CA SER A 361 18.60 14.06 15.18
C SER A 361 18.52 13.28 13.87
N MET A 362 17.77 12.17 13.82
CA MET A 362 17.68 11.31 12.64
C MET A 362 16.37 10.53 12.56
N VAL A 363 16.03 10.09 11.36
CA VAL A 363 14.95 9.14 11.04
C VAL A 363 15.57 7.89 10.41
N SER A 364 15.19 6.71 10.89
CA SER A 364 15.63 5.42 10.34
C SER A 364 14.65 4.92 9.27
N GLU A 365 15.07 4.93 8.01
CA GLU A 365 14.29 4.42 6.88
C GLU A 365 14.48 2.92 6.68
N TYR A 366 13.41 2.15 6.84
CA TYR A 366 13.37 0.76 6.40
C TYR A 366 12.89 0.71 4.95
N ARG A 367 13.85 0.43 4.06
CA ARG A 367 13.62 0.17 2.64
C ARG A 367 13.46 -1.35 2.45
N ARG A 368 14.18 -1.92 1.49
CA ARG A 368 14.33 -3.37 1.33
C ARG A 368 15.43 -3.91 2.26
N THR A 369 15.17 -4.97 3.01
CA THR A 369 16.16 -5.61 3.90
C THR A 369 15.92 -7.12 4.04
N MET A 370 17.00 -7.89 4.20
CA MET A 370 16.96 -9.34 4.43
C MET A 370 17.25 -9.72 5.89
N SER A 371 17.52 -8.72 6.75
CA SER A 371 18.01 -8.95 8.10
C SER A 371 17.08 -8.35 9.14
N ARG A 372 16.66 -9.18 10.08
CA ARG A 372 15.96 -8.77 11.31
C ARG A 372 16.84 -7.94 12.25
N LYS A 373 18.15 -7.86 11.99
CA LYS A 373 19.11 -7.04 12.76
C LYS A 373 19.41 -5.71 12.06
N SER A 374 18.68 -5.36 11.00
CA SER A 374 18.86 -4.11 10.29
C SER A 374 18.32 -2.95 11.12
N ASN A 375 19.10 -1.86 11.21
CA ASN A 375 18.69 -0.62 11.86
C ASN A 375 18.08 0.39 10.85
N GLY A 376 17.76 -0.07 9.64
CA GLY A 376 17.38 0.81 8.54
C GLY A 376 18.54 1.68 8.04
N GLN A 377 18.22 2.65 7.18
CA GLN A 377 19.13 3.68 6.73
C GLN A 377 18.84 4.97 7.48
N ALA A 378 19.82 5.49 8.23
CA ALA A 378 19.68 6.75 8.93
C ALA A 378 19.64 7.93 7.95
N VAL A 379 18.69 8.84 8.18
CA VAL A 379 18.54 10.13 7.49
C VAL A 379 18.62 11.22 8.55
N GLU A 380 19.71 11.97 8.53
CA GLU A 380 19.96 13.06 9.48
C GLU A 380 19.00 14.23 9.23
N LEU A 381 18.48 14.84 10.30
CA LEU A 381 17.65 16.03 10.19
C LEU A 381 18.52 17.25 9.88
N LEU A 382 18.01 18.09 8.99
CA LEU A 382 18.63 19.34 8.59
C LEU A 382 18.43 20.42 9.66
N ASN A 383 19.38 21.33 9.76
CA ASN A 383 19.18 22.56 10.53
C ASN A 383 18.25 23.54 9.77
N ASP A 384 17.71 24.52 10.50
CA ASP A 384 16.75 25.50 9.98
C ASP A 384 17.25 26.26 8.74
N HIS A 385 18.55 26.56 8.67
CA HIS A 385 19.15 27.27 7.54
C HIS A 385 19.10 26.41 6.28
N ASP A 386 19.50 25.15 6.39
CA ASP A 386 19.55 24.21 5.28
C ASP A 386 18.13 23.83 4.83
N VAL A 387 17.19 23.67 5.75
CA VAL A 387 15.76 23.53 5.42
C VAL A 387 15.29 24.70 4.54
N ALA A 388 15.57 25.93 4.95
CA ALA A 388 15.15 27.11 4.21
C ALA A 388 15.85 27.23 2.85
N GLN A 389 17.14 26.89 2.76
CA GLN A 389 17.89 26.90 1.51
C GLN A 389 17.37 25.85 0.52
N ILE A 390 17.17 24.62 0.98
CA ILE A 390 16.67 23.52 0.14
C ILE A 390 15.24 23.80 -0.30
N ALA A 391 14.37 24.31 0.58
CA ALA A 391 13.02 24.71 0.22
C ALA A 391 13.01 25.78 -0.88
N ARG A 392 13.88 26.80 -0.79
CA ARG A 392 14.03 27.81 -1.86
C ARG A 392 14.52 27.20 -3.17
N GLY A 393 15.52 26.32 -3.11
CA GLY A 393 16.04 25.63 -4.29
C GLY A 393 14.97 24.79 -4.98
N LEU A 394 14.16 24.07 -4.18
CA LEU A 394 13.07 23.24 -4.69
C LEU A 394 11.96 24.07 -5.34
N VAL A 395 11.58 25.21 -4.75
CA VAL A 395 10.64 26.16 -5.39
C VAL A 395 11.20 26.64 -6.74
N SER A 396 12.48 27.03 -6.80
CA SER A 396 13.08 27.47 -8.05
C SER A 396 13.08 26.38 -9.12
N LEU A 397 13.25 25.12 -8.71
CA LEU A 397 13.28 23.98 -9.61
C LEU A 397 11.87 23.60 -10.10
N PHE A 398 10.85 23.70 -9.24
CA PHE A 398 9.47 23.50 -9.66
C PHE A 398 9.01 24.58 -10.63
N SER A 399 9.35 25.85 -10.38
CA SER A 399 8.97 26.93 -11.28
C SER A 399 9.65 26.84 -12.65
N SER A 400 10.84 26.22 -12.76
CA SER A 400 11.47 25.99 -14.07
C SER A 400 10.87 24.79 -14.81
N LEU A 401 10.56 23.70 -14.10
CA LEU A 401 10.17 22.43 -14.71
C LEU A 401 8.65 22.21 -14.85
N ILE A 402 7.85 22.73 -13.94
CA ILE A 402 6.42 22.43 -13.79
C ILE A 402 5.55 23.61 -14.23
N ASP A 403 5.95 24.85 -13.90
CA ASP A 403 5.17 26.06 -14.22
C ASP A 403 5.35 26.53 -15.68
N THR A 404 6.09 25.78 -16.50
CA THR A 404 6.25 26.09 -17.92
C THR A 404 4.96 25.72 -18.66
N ALA A 405 4.14 26.72 -18.99
CA ALA A 405 2.79 26.58 -19.56
C ALA A 405 2.66 25.71 -20.83
N ALA A 406 3.77 25.40 -21.51
CA ALA A 406 3.80 24.55 -22.69
C ALA A 406 3.85 23.04 -22.38
N ILE A 407 4.15 22.64 -21.13
CA ILE A 407 4.43 21.25 -20.76
C ILE A 407 3.27 20.71 -19.90
N PRO A 408 2.65 19.57 -20.25
CA PRO A 408 1.70 18.90 -19.37
C PRO A 408 2.33 18.60 -18.00
N SER A 409 1.65 18.94 -16.90
CA SER A 409 2.21 18.80 -15.54
C SER A 409 2.74 17.40 -15.24
N SER A 410 2.07 16.34 -15.74
CA SER A 410 2.53 14.95 -15.59
C SER A 410 3.88 14.69 -16.26
N LEU A 411 4.17 15.32 -17.40
CA LEU A 411 5.48 15.26 -18.06
C LEU A 411 6.52 16.14 -17.37
N GLY A 412 6.11 17.29 -16.81
CA GLY A 412 6.97 18.10 -15.94
C GLY A 412 7.47 17.29 -14.73
N TRP A 413 6.55 16.61 -14.03
CA TRP A 413 6.91 15.75 -12.90
C TRP A 413 7.77 14.55 -13.30
N ALA A 414 7.49 13.92 -14.45
CA ALA A 414 8.36 12.87 -14.97
C ALA A 414 9.77 13.39 -15.27
N THR A 415 9.88 14.60 -15.82
CA THR A 415 11.15 15.27 -16.11
C THR A 415 11.93 15.57 -14.83
N PHE A 416 11.25 16.09 -13.80
CA PHE A 416 11.83 16.25 -12.46
C PHE A 416 12.38 14.91 -11.95
N CYS A 417 11.60 13.83 -12.03
CA CYS A 417 12.05 12.51 -11.57
C CYS A 417 13.30 12.00 -12.31
N LEU A 418 13.38 12.21 -13.62
CA LEU A 418 14.58 11.85 -14.41
C LEU A 418 15.78 12.71 -14.01
N GLN A 419 15.58 14.02 -13.82
CA GLN A 419 16.63 14.93 -13.38
C GLN A 419 17.18 14.53 -12.00
N GLN A 420 16.33 14.10 -11.07
CA GLN A 420 16.78 13.59 -9.77
C GLN A 420 17.68 12.37 -9.90
N GLU A 421 17.34 11.41 -10.76
CA GLU A 421 18.18 10.22 -11.00
C GLU A 421 19.53 10.59 -11.62
N ILE A 422 19.53 11.50 -12.60
CA ILE A 422 20.74 11.95 -13.30
C ILE A 422 21.68 12.69 -12.34
N THR A 423 21.13 13.62 -11.55
CA THR A 423 21.91 14.37 -10.55
C THR A 423 22.49 13.43 -9.49
N HIS A 424 21.68 12.51 -8.94
CA HIS A 424 22.16 11.52 -7.96
C HIS A 424 23.28 10.65 -8.52
N ALA A 425 23.13 10.16 -9.75
CA ALA A 425 24.17 9.36 -10.41
C ALA A 425 25.47 10.15 -10.59
N SER A 426 25.37 11.41 -11.03
CA SER A 426 26.51 12.31 -11.21
C SER A 426 27.25 12.59 -9.90
N GLU A 427 26.54 12.93 -8.82
CA GLU A 427 27.12 13.21 -7.50
C GLU A 427 27.86 12.01 -6.90
N HIS A 428 27.44 10.79 -7.26
CA HIS A 428 28.07 9.55 -6.80
C HIS A 428 29.07 8.97 -7.80
N GLY A 429 29.38 9.68 -8.89
CA GLY A 429 30.31 9.21 -9.93
C GLY A 429 29.87 7.93 -10.64
N LYS A 430 28.55 7.69 -10.74
CA LYS A 430 27.93 6.51 -11.39
C LYS A 430 27.36 6.88 -12.77
N GLU A 431 27.21 5.88 -13.64
CA GLU A 431 26.47 6.04 -14.89
C GLU A 431 24.96 6.18 -14.60
N SER A 432 24.32 7.21 -15.15
CA SER A 432 22.86 7.42 -15.04
C SER A 432 22.09 6.37 -15.82
N LEU A 433 21.13 5.74 -15.14
CA LEU A 433 20.21 4.81 -15.79
C LEU A 433 19.25 5.53 -16.73
N ALA A 434 18.78 6.73 -16.36
CA ALA A 434 17.90 7.52 -17.20
C ALA A 434 18.57 7.87 -18.54
N LEU A 435 19.83 8.34 -18.53
CA LEU A 435 20.58 8.64 -19.75
C LEU A 435 20.85 7.40 -20.59
N LYS A 436 21.25 6.29 -19.96
CA LYS A 436 21.46 5.00 -20.64
C LYS A 436 20.17 4.53 -21.34
N LEU A 437 19.04 4.61 -20.66
CA LEU A 437 17.75 4.22 -21.23
C LEU A 437 17.27 5.20 -22.30
N TRP A 438 17.52 6.49 -22.14
CA TRP A 438 17.24 7.48 -23.19
C TRP A 438 18.03 7.17 -24.48
N GLN A 439 19.33 6.89 -24.36
CA GLN A 439 20.17 6.48 -25.50
C GLN A 439 19.73 5.14 -26.10
N LYS A 440 19.22 4.20 -25.29
CA LYS A 440 18.64 2.96 -25.81
C LYS A 440 17.35 3.24 -26.57
N ALA A 441 16.48 4.07 -26.01
CA ALA A 441 15.23 4.50 -26.61
C ALA A 441 15.45 5.20 -27.96
N SER A 442 16.51 6.00 -28.10
CA SER A 442 16.84 6.69 -29.35
C SER A 442 17.04 5.76 -30.54
N LYS A 443 17.66 4.61 -30.28
CA LYS A 443 17.89 3.52 -31.24
C LYS A 443 16.65 2.65 -31.49
N SER A 444 15.63 2.75 -30.64
CA SER A 444 14.39 1.95 -30.71
C SER A 444 13.13 2.81 -30.88
N ARG A 445 13.23 3.95 -31.58
CA ARG A 445 12.11 4.87 -31.87
C ARG A 445 11.37 5.36 -30.61
N GLY A 446 12.13 5.61 -29.55
CA GLY A 446 11.65 6.13 -28.28
C GLY A 446 11.05 5.10 -27.34
N ARG A 447 11.03 3.81 -27.71
CA ARG A 447 10.39 2.77 -26.91
C ARG A 447 11.38 1.92 -26.14
N LEU A 448 11.10 1.70 -24.87
CA LEU A 448 11.80 0.71 -24.06
C LEU A 448 11.07 -0.63 -24.06
N ASP A 449 11.78 -1.66 -23.61
CA ASP A 449 11.18 -2.94 -23.27
C ASP A 449 10.62 -2.86 -21.85
N PRO A 450 9.29 -2.86 -21.64
CA PRO A 450 8.67 -2.80 -20.31
C PRO A 450 9.03 -4.00 -19.42
N GLY A 451 9.45 -5.12 -20.03
CA GLY A 451 9.93 -6.30 -19.32
C GLY A 451 11.38 -6.20 -18.84
N SER A 452 12.16 -5.23 -19.32
CA SER A 452 13.55 -5.12 -18.92
C SER A 452 13.69 -4.64 -17.47
N TRP A 453 14.51 -5.33 -16.67
CA TRP A 453 14.80 -4.92 -15.29
C TRP A 453 15.33 -3.48 -15.16
N ASP A 454 16.00 -2.95 -16.18
CA ASP A 454 16.40 -1.53 -16.21
C ASP A 454 15.17 -0.61 -16.30
N THR A 455 14.17 -0.95 -17.11
CA THR A 455 12.91 -0.18 -17.23
C THR A 455 12.05 -0.33 -15.98
N VAL A 456 12.01 -1.52 -15.38
CA VAL A 456 11.35 -1.75 -14.08
C VAL A 456 12.00 -0.89 -12.98
N HIS A 457 13.32 -0.86 -12.91
CA HIS A 457 14.04 -0.05 -11.92
C HIS A 457 13.81 1.45 -12.12
N LEU A 458 13.82 1.94 -13.36
CA LEU A 458 13.52 3.35 -13.64
C LEU A 458 12.08 3.70 -13.23
N ALA A 459 11.11 2.82 -13.51
CA ALA A 459 9.73 3.01 -13.06
C ALA A 459 9.63 3.09 -11.53
N ALA A 460 10.35 2.21 -10.82
CA ALA A 460 10.45 2.27 -9.37
C ALA A 460 11.08 3.58 -8.88
N GLN A 461 12.15 4.07 -9.52
CA GLN A 461 12.78 5.36 -9.15
C GLN A 461 11.81 6.54 -9.36
N ILE A 462 11.05 6.55 -10.46
CA ILE A 462 10.04 7.58 -10.70
C ILE A 462 8.95 7.51 -9.63
N GLN A 463 8.39 6.32 -9.35
CA GLN A 463 7.40 6.12 -8.30
C GLN A 463 7.92 6.54 -6.92
N GLY A 464 9.17 6.20 -6.59
CA GLY A 464 9.80 6.56 -5.32
C GLY A 464 9.99 8.07 -5.17
N THR A 465 10.35 8.77 -6.24
CA THR A 465 10.45 10.23 -6.26
C THR A 465 9.10 10.90 -6.13
N LEU A 466 8.09 10.46 -6.89
CA LEU A 466 6.72 10.99 -6.79
C LEU A 466 6.14 10.77 -5.39
N TYR A 467 6.37 9.61 -4.78
CA TYR A 467 5.91 9.36 -3.42
C TYR A 467 6.68 10.21 -2.39
N SER A 468 7.98 10.41 -2.56
CA SER A 468 8.76 11.30 -1.67
C SER A 468 8.25 12.74 -1.73
N LEU A 469 7.87 13.23 -2.90
CA LEU A 469 7.20 14.53 -3.08
C LEU A 469 5.82 14.56 -2.42
N ARG A 470 5.07 13.45 -2.48
CA ARG A 470 3.79 13.31 -1.77
C ARG A 470 3.97 13.34 -0.25
N ILE A 471 4.98 12.67 0.31
CA ILE A 471 5.33 12.75 1.74
C ILE A 471 5.57 14.22 2.11
N LEU A 472 6.40 14.92 1.35
CA LEU A 472 6.66 16.35 1.57
C LEU A 472 5.37 17.18 1.50
N HIS A 473 4.54 16.98 0.48
CA HIS A 473 3.28 17.70 0.32
C HIS A 473 2.34 17.48 1.52
N GLN A 474 2.20 16.24 1.97
CA GLN A 474 1.37 15.90 3.11
C GLN A 474 1.89 16.51 4.41
N VAL A 475 3.20 16.45 4.66
CA VAL A 475 3.84 17.12 5.82
C VAL A 475 3.62 18.64 5.78
N LEU A 476 3.84 19.27 4.62
CA LEU A 476 3.63 20.71 4.45
C LEU A 476 2.17 21.13 4.71
N ARG A 477 1.20 20.29 4.33
CA ARG A 477 -0.23 20.56 4.57
C ARG A 477 -0.66 20.31 6.00
N CYS A 478 -0.04 19.35 6.68
CA CYS A 478 -0.27 19.11 8.11
C CYS A 478 0.24 20.25 8.99
N GLN A 479 1.34 20.91 8.57
CA GLN A 479 1.96 22.01 9.31
C GLN A 479 2.32 21.66 10.76
N ILE A 480 2.71 20.40 10.98
CA ILE A 480 3.10 19.89 12.31
C ILE A 480 4.60 20.16 12.47
N GLY A 481 4.96 21.10 13.34
CA GLY A 481 6.35 21.46 13.65
C GLY A 481 6.55 22.96 13.88
N PRO A 482 7.57 23.37 14.65
CA PRO A 482 7.84 24.76 14.97
C PRO A 482 8.34 25.57 13.77
N LEU A 483 9.00 24.91 12.80
CA LEU A 483 9.54 25.58 11.62
C LEU A 483 8.45 26.20 10.75
N PHE A 484 7.23 25.64 10.77
CA PHE A 484 6.10 26.24 10.10
C PHE A 484 5.80 27.64 10.67
N THR A 485 6.07 27.94 11.93
CA THR A 485 5.83 29.29 12.48
C THR A 485 6.92 30.32 12.10
N SER A 486 8.00 29.89 11.44
CA SER A 486 9.09 30.78 11.02
C SER A 486 8.70 31.67 9.85
N ALA A 487 8.73 32.99 10.07
CA ALA A 487 8.37 34.00 9.06
C ALA A 487 9.20 33.92 7.77
N GLY A 488 10.45 33.42 7.84
CA GLY A 488 11.34 33.28 6.69
C GLY A 488 11.07 32.07 5.79
N LEU A 489 10.29 31.09 6.27
CA LEU A 489 10.00 29.82 5.59
C LEU A 489 8.56 29.75 5.05
N GLN A 490 7.64 30.49 5.66
CA GLN A 490 6.23 30.55 5.30
C GLN A 490 5.95 30.82 3.81
N PRO A 491 6.59 31.81 3.15
CA PRO A 491 6.38 32.05 1.72
C PRO A 491 6.78 30.86 0.84
N GLN A 492 7.83 30.14 1.21
CA GLN A 492 8.33 28.98 0.50
C GLN A 492 7.41 27.78 0.72
N VAL A 493 6.92 27.58 1.96
CA VAL A 493 5.92 26.54 2.28
C VAL A 493 4.66 26.74 1.43
N ALA A 494 4.12 27.95 1.39
CA ALA A 494 2.92 28.24 0.61
C ALA A 494 3.13 27.94 -0.89
N LYS A 495 4.26 28.36 -1.46
CA LYS A 495 4.62 28.06 -2.86
C LYS A 495 4.82 26.57 -3.11
N LEU A 496 5.49 25.85 -2.21
CA LEU A 496 5.69 24.40 -2.34
C LEU A 496 4.35 23.68 -2.30
N VAL A 497 3.45 24.02 -1.39
CA VAL A 497 2.10 23.43 -1.33
C VAL A 497 1.34 23.69 -2.62
N ASP A 498 1.40 24.90 -3.17
CA ASP A 498 0.75 25.25 -4.43
C ASP A 498 1.31 24.44 -5.61
N CYS A 499 2.63 24.40 -5.80
CA CYS A 499 3.24 23.59 -6.86
C CYS A 499 2.91 22.10 -6.71
N LEU A 500 3.04 21.55 -5.49
CA LEU A 500 2.80 20.13 -5.19
C LEU A 500 1.33 19.74 -5.28
N SER A 501 0.39 20.70 -5.32
CA SER A 501 -1.03 20.42 -5.56
C SER A 501 -1.30 19.81 -6.94
N THR A 502 -0.37 20.01 -7.89
CA THR A 502 -0.42 19.45 -9.25
C THR A 502 0.23 18.08 -9.38
N LEU A 503 0.73 17.50 -8.26
CA LEU A 503 1.31 16.16 -8.27
C LEU A 503 0.29 15.13 -8.78
N PRO A 504 0.75 14.11 -9.53
CA PRO A 504 -0.12 13.01 -9.91
C PRO A 504 -0.67 12.30 -8.67
N SER A 505 -1.94 11.91 -8.74
CA SER A 505 -2.55 11.02 -7.76
C SER A 505 -1.92 9.62 -7.86
N PHE A 506 -2.16 8.73 -6.88
CA PHE A 506 -1.70 7.33 -7.02
C PHE A 506 -2.27 6.65 -8.27
N ALA A 507 -3.48 7.03 -8.70
CA ALA A 507 -4.10 6.48 -9.91
C ALA A 507 -3.25 6.73 -11.17
N ASP A 508 -2.47 7.82 -11.17
CA ASP A 508 -1.64 8.28 -12.28
C ASP A 508 -0.15 7.94 -12.10
N PHE A 509 0.20 7.18 -11.05
CA PHE A 509 1.57 6.72 -10.88
C PHE A 509 1.97 5.80 -12.04
N PRO A 510 3.12 6.04 -12.68
CA PRO A 510 3.46 5.35 -13.92
C PRO A 510 3.77 3.88 -13.67
N SER A 511 3.16 3.01 -14.47
CA SER A 511 3.55 1.61 -14.60
C SER A 511 4.80 1.45 -15.46
N THR A 512 5.36 0.24 -15.52
CA THR A 512 6.47 -0.08 -16.42
C THR A 512 6.09 0.10 -17.89
N THR A 513 4.81 -0.15 -18.23
CA THR A 513 4.25 0.10 -19.57
C THR A 513 4.22 1.60 -19.89
N ASP A 514 3.88 2.46 -18.92
CA ASP A 514 3.86 3.91 -19.11
C ASP A 514 5.27 4.48 -19.31
N VAL A 515 6.24 3.95 -18.55
CA VAL A 515 7.66 4.31 -18.67
C VAL A 515 8.23 3.86 -20.02
N ALA A 516 7.76 2.73 -20.56
CA ALA A 516 8.24 2.25 -21.86
C ALA A 516 7.96 3.22 -23.01
N GLY A 517 6.93 4.06 -22.91
CA GLY A 517 6.61 5.13 -23.86
C GLY A 517 6.99 6.54 -23.39
N LEU A 518 7.65 6.70 -22.24
CA LEU A 518 7.91 8.01 -21.63
C LEU A 518 8.76 8.92 -22.53
N PHE A 519 9.86 8.41 -23.07
CA PHE A 519 10.78 9.21 -23.88
C PHE A 519 10.15 9.72 -25.19
N VAL A 520 9.21 8.98 -25.78
CA VAL A 520 8.41 9.46 -26.92
C VAL A 520 7.59 10.67 -26.50
N ARG A 521 6.84 10.57 -25.39
CA ARG A 521 6.00 11.67 -24.89
C ARG A 521 6.80 12.91 -24.53
N LEU A 522 7.97 12.73 -23.91
CA LEU A 522 8.88 13.84 -23.59
C LEU A 522 9.43 14.51 -24.86
N GLN A 523 9.74 13.74 -25.90
CA GLN A 523 10.18 14.30 -27.17
C GLN A 523 9.06 15.08 -27.87
N GLU A 524 7.86 14.51 -27.94
CA GLU A 524 6.70 15.13 -28.58
C GLU A 524 6.31 16.44 -27.89
N ALA A 525 6.53 16.54 -26.58
CA ALA A 525 6.33 17.75 -25.79
C ALA A 525 7.55 18.70 -25.77
N GLY A 526 8.64 18.40 -26.47
CA GLY A 526 9.85 19.26 -26.53
C GLY A 526 10.62 19.37 -25.21
N VAL A 527 10.42 18.44 -24.27
CA VAL A 527 10.97 18.53 -22.90
C VAL A 527 12.37 17.92 -22.77
N LEU A 528 12.76 17.08 -23.73
CA LEU A 528 14.09 16.44 -23.70
C LEU A 528 15.24 17.43 -23.79
N ASP A 529 15.05 18.54 -24.51
CA ASP A 529 16.06 19.59 -24.64
C ASP A 529 16.23 20.33 -23.30
N VAL A 530 15.13 20.61 -22.61
CA VAL A 530 15.11 21.18 -21.24
C VAL A 530 15.83 20.26 -20.25
N LEU A 531 15.58 18.95 -20.32
CA LEU A 531 16.25 17.97 -19.46
C LEU A 531 17.77 17.95 -19.71
N ALA A 532 18.20 18.03 -20.97
CA ALA A 532 19.62 18.05 -21.32
C ALA A 532 20.32 19.33 -20.85
N GLU A 533 19.67 20.48 -21.01
CA GLU A 533 20.19 21.77 -20.55
C GLU A 533 20.38 21.78 -19.03
N ILE A 534 19.36 21.36 -18.28
CA ILE A 534 19.39 21.34 -16.81
C ILE A 534 20.43 20.35 -16.27
N THR A 535 20.65 19.24 -16.97
CA THR A 535 21.61 18.21 -16.54
C THR A 535 23.03 18.46 -17.06
N GLY A 536 23.25 19.53 -17.83
CA GLY A 536 24.57 19.85 -18.40
C GLY A 536 25.09 18.81 -19.40
N GLN A 537 24.21 17.98 -19.97
CA GLN A 537 24.56 16.94 -20.94
C GLN A 537 24.43 17.49 -22.37
N GLN A 538 25.36 17.13 -23.27
CA GLN A 538 25.27 17.54 -24.69
C GLN A 538 24.06 16.87 -25.37
N ALA A 539 23.00 17.65 -25.58
CA ALA A 539 21.78 17.20 -26.24
C ALA A 539 21.98 17.06 -27.76
N HIS A 540 22.22 15.84 -28.25
CA HIS A 540 21.91 15.48 -29.64
C HIS A 540 21.54 14.00 -29.74
N ILE A 541 20.53 13.59 -28.98
CA ILE A 541 19.95 12.25 -29.10
C ILE A 541 18.66 12.37 -29.94
N SER A 542 18.81 12.30 -31.27
CA SER A 542 17.67 12.25 -32.19
C SER A 542 17.17 10.82 -32.39
N PHE A 543 15.86 10.62 -32.38
CA PHE A 543 15.28 9.29 -32.66
C PHE A 543 15.35 8.99 -34.17
N GLU A 544 15.88 7.83 -34.52
CA GLU A 544 16.03 7.44 -35.93
C GLU A 544 14.68 7.33 -36.65
N LYS A 545 14.46 8.15 -37.69
CA LYS A 545 13.35 8.00 -38.63
C LYS A 545 13.67 6.87 -39.62
N THR A 546 12.90 5.80 -39.63
CA THR A 546 13.08 4.71 -40.63
C THR A 546 12.09 4.88 -41.79
N GLY A 547 12.63 4.84 -43.01
CA GLY A 547 11.89 4.88 -44.26
C GLY A 547 10.87 3.75 -44.42
N SER A 548 9.85 4.03 -45.23
CA SER A 548 8.54 3.37 -45.35
C SER A 548 8.49 1.91 -45.84
N ARG A 549 9.57 1.11 -45.79
CA ARG A 549 9.61 -0.20 -46.49
C ARG A 549 9.13 -1.43 -45.70
N SER A 550 8.87 -1.35 -44.39
CA SER A 550 8.48 -2.53 -43.58
C SER A 550 6.96 -2.81 -43.53
N ARG A 551 6.11 -1.82 -43.89
CA ARG A 551 4.63 -1.95 -43.81
C ARG A 551 4.01 -2.99 -44.76
N ARG A 552 4.77 -3.57 -45.70
CA ARG A 552 4.24 -4.49 -46.71
C ARG A 552 4.34 -5.99 -46.36
N LYS A 553 5.10 -6.38 -45.33
CA LYS A 553 5.22 -7.80 -44.91
C LYS A 553 4.34 -8.21 -43.73
N LYS A 554 3.87 -7.26 -42.91
CA LYS A 554 3.04 -7.57 -41.72
C LYS A 554 1.55 -7.77 -42.04
N ARG A 555 1.07 -7.27 -43.19
CA ARG A 555 -0.34 -7.37 -43.63
C ARG A 555 -0.77 -8.74 -44.17
N GLN A 556 0.13 -9.73 -44.22
CA GLN A 556 -0.16 -11.06 -44.78
C GLN A 556 -0.23 -12.18 -43.73
N VAL A 557 0.12 -11.90 -42.47
CA VAL A 557 0.09 -12.87 -41.35
C VAL A 557 -1.17 -12.70 -40.48
N ASP A 558 -1.72 -11.48 -40.39
CA ASP A 558 -2.92 -11.16 -39.59
C ASP A 558 -4.24 -11.74 -40.14
N ARG A 559 -4.21 -12.53 -41.22
CA ARG A 559 -5.41 -13.13 -41.84
C ARG A 559 -5.64 -14.61 -41.51
N LEU A 560 -4.83 -15.23 -40.65
CA LEU A 560 -4.91 -16.67 -40.34
C LEU A 560 -5.14 -17.03 -38.86
N GLU A 561 -5.19 -16.07 -37.93
CA GLU A 561 -5.41 -16.35 -36.49
C GLU A 561 -6.76 -15.86 -35.93
N GLN A 562 -7.73 -15.55 -36.80
CA GLN A 562 -9.11 -15.37 -36.37
C GLN A 562 -9.86 -16.70 -36.45
N ARG A 563 -9.74 -17.53 -35.40
CA ARG A 563 -10.82 -18.42 -34.95
C ARG A 563 -10.48 -19.15 -33.64
N LYS A 564 -11.40 -18.97 -32.67
CA LYS A 564 -11.62 -19.70 -31.41
C LYS A 564 -10.95 -19.12 -30.16
N ALA A 565 -11.70 -18.27 -29.46
CA ALA A 565 -11.71 -18.23 -28.00
C ALA A 565 -13.18 -18.14 -27.55
N ARG A 566 -13.65 -19.16 -26.83
CA ARG A 566 -14.84 -19.05 -25.96
C ARG A 566 -14.36 -18.46 -24.62
N PRO A 567 -15.11 -17.54 -24.00
CA PRO A 567 -14.73 -17.01 -22.71
C PRO A 567 -14.88 -18.10 -21.63
N PRO A 568 -13.94 -18.19 -20.66
CA PRO A 568 -14.14 -18.94 -19.43
C PRO A 568 -15.05 -18.17 -18.45
N PRO A 569 -15.73 -18.87 -17.51
CA PRO A 569 -16.66 -18.24 -16.58
C PRO A 569 -15.95 -17.28 -15.62
N SER A 570 -16.63 -16.19 -15.27
CA SER A 570 -16.16 -15.15 -14.37
C SER A 570 -16.05 -15.63 -12.91
N ALA A 571 -15.17 -14.97 -12.15
CA ALA A 571 -15.05 -15.14 -10.70
C ALA A 571 -15.54 -13.91 -9.92
N ASN A 572 -15.90 -12.82 -10.62
CA ASN A 572 -16.83 -11.84 -10.08
C ASN A 572 -18.21 -12.52 -10.09
N PRO A 573 -18.84 -12.68 -8.93
CA PRO A 573 -20.10 -13.37 -8.93
C PRO A 573 -21.19 -12.54 -9.67
N PHE A 574 -21.02 -11.22 -9.85
CA PHE A 574 -21.96 -10.34 -10.58
C PHE A 574 -21.80 -10.32 -12.11
N ASP A 575 -20.73 -10.89 -12.67
CA ASP A 575 -20.46 -10.90 -14.13
C ASP A 575 -21.40 -11.85 -14.92
N ALA A 576 -22.27 -12.60 -14.25
CA ALA A 576 -23.24 -13.51 -14.88
C ALA A 576 -24.53 -12.80 -15.37
N LEU A 577 -24.66 -11.48 -15.17
CA LEU A 577 -25.90 -10.72 -15.39
C LEU A 577 -25.85 -9.69 -16.53
N SER A 578 -24.83 -9.74 -17.40
CA SER A 578 -24.75 -8.93 -18.63
C SER A 578 -24.94 -9.74 -19.90
#